data_AF-A0A553SR61-F1
#
_entry.id   AF-A0A553SR61-F1
#
_cell.length_a   1.000
_cell.length_b   1.000
_cell.length_c   1.000
_cell.angle_alpha   90.00
_cell.angle_beta   90.00
_cell.angle_gamma   90.00
#
_symmetry.space_group_name_H-M   'P 1'
#
loop_
_entity.id
_entity.type
_entity.pdbx_description
1 polymer ?
#
loop_
_entity_poly.entity_id
_entity_poly.type
_entity_poly.pdbx_seq_one_letter_code
_entity_poly.pdbx_strand_id
1 'polypeptide(L)'
;MFIFIFLIRYISEQPLLNVGTLLVSICGIILSCNGLNYNKSGIVQLSRIVLCFMIPIENFLMYLNNFVGNASDGFEFIPFSIGEKLRIACQILFIFLPEIAWIVSKNINIQPARWLPFLYPFGIIVFHKFLPF
;
A
#
# COMPACT_ATOMS: atom_id res chain seq x y z
N MET A 1 21.45 -17.05 -9.55
CA MET A 1 20.44 -17.97 -10.11
C MET A 1 19.11 -17.89 -9.38
N PHE A 2 19.09 -18.03 -8.05
CA PHE A 2 17.90 -17.87 -7.19
C PHE A 2 17.11 -16.56 -7.44
N ILE A 3 17.79 -15.41 -7.40
CA ILE A 3 17.16 -14.09 -7.58
C ILE A 3 16.47 -13.96 -8.94
N PHE A 4 17.06 -14.51 -10.00
CA PHE A 4 16.51 -14.42 -11.37
C PHE A 4 15.28 -15.31 -11.55
N ILE A 5 15.33 -16.55 -11.04
CA ILE A 5 14.18 -17.48 -11.07
C ILE A 5 13.04 -16.96 -10.19
N PHE A 6 13.38 -16.40 -9.03
CA PHE A 6 12.46 -15.72 -8.15
C PHE A 6 11.79 -14.52 -8.83
N LEU A 7 12.56 -13.64 -9.50
CA LEU A 7 12.01 -12.49 -10.23
C LEU A 7 11.06 -12.91 -11.36
N ILE A 8 11.40 -13.97 -12.10
CA ILE A 8 10.54 -14.51 -13.16
C ILE A 8 9.23 -15.04 -12.57
N ARG A 9 9.29 -15.84 -11.51
CA ARG A 9 8.08 -16.36 -10.82
C ARG A 9 7.24 -15.27 -10.16
N TYR A 10 7.89 -14.28 -9.56
CA TYR A 10 7.24 -13.09 -8.99
C TYR A 10 6.44 -12.32 -10.04
N ILE A 11 6.97 -12.19 -11.25
CA ILE A 11 6.28 -11.54 -12.37
C ILE A 11 5.17 -12.44 -12.93
N SER A 12 5.39 -13.76 -13.03
CA SER A 12 4.46 -14.67 -13.71
C SER A 12 3.30 -15.20 -12.86
N GLU A 13 3.51 -15.45 -11.57
CA GLU A 13 2.52 -16.12 -10.71
C GLU A 13 1.60 -15.13 -9.96
N GLN A 14 2.06 -13.90 -9.72
CA GLN A 14 1.26 -12.87 -9.04
C GLN A 14 1.25 -11.51 -9.77
N PRO A 15 0.86 -11.48 -11.06
CA PRO A 15 0.80 -10.23 -11.82
C PRO A 15 -0.14 -9.21 -11.17
N LEU A 16 -1.23 -9.67 -10.55
CA LEU A 16 -2.20 -8.79 -9.89
C LEU A 16 -1.62 -8.09 -8.64
N LEU A 17 -0.76 -8.79 -7.89
CA LEU A 17 -0.17 -8.23 -6.67
C LEU A 17 1.00 -7.30 -7.01
N ASN A 18 1.78 -7.64 -8.03
CA ASN A 18 2.94 -6.87 -8.44
C ASN A 18 2.54 -5.63 -9.26
N VAL A 19 1.79 -5.84 -10.35
CA VAL A 19 1.33 -4.74 -11.22
C VAL A 19 0.25 -3.91 -10.53
N GLY A 20 -0.66 -4.54 -9.79
CA GLY A 20 -1.73 -3.84 -9.09
C GLY A 20 -1.23 -2.92 -7.99
N THR A 21 -0.25 -3.35 -7.18
CA THR A 21 0.31 -2.51 -6.11
C THR A 21 1.19 -1.38 -6.65
N LEU A 22 1.90 -1.64 -7.75
CA LEU A 22 2.68 -0.62 -8.44
C LEU A 22 1.79 0.43 -9.11
N LEU A 23 0.68 0.01 -9.75
CA LEU A 23 -0.35 0.93 -10.26
C LEU A 23 -0.99 1.75 -9.14
N VAL A 24 -1.36 1.11 -8.03
CA VAL A 24 -1.94 1.77 -6.86
C VAL A 24 -0.98 2.80 -6.26
N SER A 25 0.31 2.47 -6.18
CA SER A 25 1.37 3.38 -5.76
C SER A 25 1.48 4.60 -6.68
N ILE A 26 1.55 4.38 -8.00
CA ILE A 26 1.61 5.46 -9.00
C ILE A 26 0.36 6.34 -8.91
N CYS A 27 -0.83 5.75 -8.84
CA CYS A 27 -2.08 6.48 -8.68
C CYS A 27 -2.08 7.34 -7.41
N GLY A 28 -1.63 6.80 -6.28
CA GLY A 28 -1.54 7.54 -5.03
C GLY A 28 -0.52 8.69 -5.08
N ILE A 29 0.60 8.53 -5.80
CA ILE A 29 1.57 9.60 -6.05
C ILE A 29 0.94 10.69 -6.91
N ILE A 30 0.30 10.34 -8.02
CA ILE A 30 -0.40 11.30 -8.91
C ILE A 30 -1.45 12.09 -8.12
N LEU A 31 -2.27 11.41 -7.31
CA LEU A 31 -3.27 12.04 -6.46
C LEU A 31 -2.64 12.98 -5.41
N SER A 32 -1.47 12.62 -4.87
CA SER A 32 -0.73 13.47 -3.94
C SER A 32 -0.20 14.73 -4.62
N CYS A 33 0.39 14.59 -5.81
CA CYS A 33 0.98 15.68 -6.57
C CYS A 33 -0.06 16.66 -7.10
N ASN A 34 -1.22 16.16 -7.58
CA ASN A 34 -2.32 17.00 -8.02
C ASN A 34 -2.91 17.83 -6.85
N GLY A 35 -2.70 17.36 -5.62
CA GLY A 35 -3.21 18.00 -4.42
C GLY A 35 -4.72 17.91 -4.31
N LEU A 36 -5.21 17.64 -3.10
CA LEU A 36 -6.65 17.73 -2.85
C LEU A 36 -7.05 19.20 -2.81
N ASN A 37 -7.99 19.61 -3.66
CA ASN A 37 -8.50 20.99 -3.76
C ASN A 37 -8.90 21.62 -2.41
N TYR A 38 -9.24 20.80 -1.42
CA TYR A 38 -9.79 21.22 -0.13
C TYR A 38 -8.82 21.09 1.05
N ASN A 39 -7.72 20.34 0.90
CA ASN A 39 -6.75 20.12 1.95
C ASN A 39 -5.35 20.19 1.35
N LYS A 40 -4.85 21.43 1.15
CA LYS A 40 -3.46 21.72 0.77
C LYS A 40 -2.47 21.46 1.92
N SER A 41 -2.82 20.58 2.86
CA SER A 41 -1.91 20.17 3.90
C SER A 41 -0.81 19.32 3.27
N GLY A 42 0.37 19.92 3.13
CA GLY A 42 1.57 19.23 2.65
C GLY A 42 1.88 17.98 3.46
N ILE A 43 1.47 17.92 4.73
CA ILE A 43 1.65 16.76 5.62
C ILE A 43 0.91 15.52 5.10
N VAL A 44 -0.36 15.67 4.69
CA VAL A 44 -1.15 14.53 4.18
C VAL A 44 -0.57 14.04 2.85
N GLN A 45 -0.19 14.97 1.97
CA GLN A 45 0.41 14.67 0.67
C GLN A 45 1.77 13.96 0.82
N LEU A 46 2.66 14.50 1.66
CA LEU A 46 3.95 13.88 1.97
C LEU A 46 3.77 12.50 2.60
N SER A 47 2.88 12.37 3.59
CA SER A 47 2.61 11.09 4.24
C SER A 47 2.09 10.04 3.24
N ARG A 48 1.24 10.46 2.29
CA ARG A 48 0.74 9.57 1.24
C ARG A 48 1.84 9.17 0.28
N ILE A 49 2.68 10.11 -0.15
CA ILE A 49 3.83 9.82 -1.02
C ILE A 49 4.74 8.79 -0.35
N VAL A 50 5.07 8.98 0.93
CA VAL A 50 5.87 8.02 1.71
C VAL A 50 5.21 6.64 1.74
N LEU A 51 3.90 6.59 2.03
CA LEU A 51 3.13 5.34 1.99
C LEU A 51 3.19 4.68 0.60
N CYS A 52 2.97 5.43 -0.47
CA CYS A 52 3.01 4.92 -1.84
C CYS A 52 4.39 4.36 -2.21
N PHE A 53 5.48 4.94 -1.71
CA PHE A 53 6.82 4.38 -1.90
C PHE A 53 7.07 3.10 -1.09
N MET A 54 6.51 3.00 0.12
CA MET A 54 6.70 1.83 0.98
C MET A 54 5.92 0.61 0.50
N ILE A 55 4.71 0.79 -0.05
CA ILE A 55 3.82 -0.32 -0.44
C ILE A 55 4.48 -1.33 -1.39
N PRO A 56 5.13 -0.93 -2.51
CA PRO A 56 5.81 -1.90 -3.37
C PRO A 56 6.94 -2.66 -2.66
N ILE A 57 7.67 -2.00 -1.76
CA ILE A 57 8.76 -2.61 -0.99
C ILE A 57 8.19 -3.63 -0.01
N GLU A 58 7.14 -3.27 0.73
CA GLU A 58 6.49 -4.16 1.68
C GLU A 58 5.87 -5.39 1.01
N ASN A 59 5.22 -5.19 -0.13
CA ASN A 59 4.57 -6.28 -0.86
C ASN A 59 5.59 -7.21 -1.51
N PHE A 60 6.74 -6.67 -1.94
CA PHE A 60 7.87 -7.47 -2.37
C PHE A 60 8.46 -8.31 -1.23
N LEU A 61 8.64 -7.73 -0.04
CA LEU A 61 9.13 -8.44 1.15
C LEU A 61 8.16 -9.52 1.62
N MET A 62 6.86 -9.25 1.59
CA MET A 62 5.81 -10.21 1.92
C MET A 62 5.76 -11.36 0.91
N TYR A 63 5.99 -11.09 -0.38
CA TYR A 63 6.13 -12.14 -1.38
C TYR A 63 7.38 -13.00 -1.13
N LEU A 64 8.52 -12.40 -0.78
CA LEU A 64 9.73 -13.13 -0.39
C LEU A 64 9.48 -14.07 0.80
N ASN A 65 8.71 -13.62 1.80
CA ASN A 65 8.41 -14.40 3.00
C ASN A 65 7.57 -15.65 2.71
N ASN A 66 6.74 -15.60 1.66
CA ASN A 66 5.90 -16.72 1.23
C ASN A 66 6.54 -17.57 0.13
N PHE A 67 7.78 -17.29 -0.22
CA PHE A 67 8.52 -18.06 -1.19
C PHE A 67 9.38 -19.10 -0.47
N VAL A 68 8.95 -20.37 -0.51
CA VAL A 68 9.63 -21.48 0.19
C VAL A 68 10.17 -22.49 -0.83
N GLY A 69 11.33 -23.05 -0.55
CA GLY A 69 11.97 -24.07 -1.39
C GLY A 69 13.46 -23.80 -1.61
N ASN A 70 14.17 -24.83 -2.07
CA ASN A 70 15.59 -24.76 -2.43
C ASN A 70 15.74 -25.00 -3.93
N ALA A 71 16.87 -24.57 -4.51
CA ALA A 71 17.15 -24.73 -5.94
C ALA A 71 17.13 -26.19 -6.43
N SER A 72 17.16 -27.16 -5.51
CA SER A 72 17.08 -28.60 -5.78
C SER A 72 15.65 -29.16 -5.89
N ASP A 73 14.70 -28.66 -5.10
CA ASP A 73 13.37 -29.28 -4.95
C ASP A 73 12.23 -28.50 -5.64
N GLY A 74 12.60 -27.39 -6.29
CA GLY A 74 11.65 -26.44 -6.85
C GLY A 74 11.21 -25.41 -5.81
N PHE A 75 10.77 -24.26 -6.30
CA PHE A 75 10.20 -23.23 -5.47
C PHE A 75 8.68 -23.38 -5.44
N GLU A 76 8.08 -23.20 -4.28
CA GLU A 76 6.64 -23.20 -4.09
C GLU A 76 6.22 -21.89 -3.41
N PHE A 77 5.16 -21.31 -3.94
CA PHE A 77 4.57 -20.11 -3.37
C PHE A 77 3.49 -20.49 -2.37
N ILE A 78 3.63 -20.02 -1.14
CA ILE A 78 2.62 -20.19 -0.09
C ILE A 78 1.57 -19.07 -0.26
N PRO A 79 0.27 -19.40 -0.36
CA PRO A 79 -0.77 -18.38 -0.43
C PRO A 79 -0.72 -17.42 0.76
N PHE A 80 -0.93 -16.12 0.52
CA PHE A 80 -0.97 -15.13 1.59
C PHE A 80 -1.97 -15.50 2.68
N SER A 81 -1.50 -15.36 3.91
CA SER A 81 -2.30 -15.42 5.12
C SER A 81 -3.38 -14.34 5.13
N ILE A 82 -4.35 -14.50 6.03
CA ILE A 82 -5.43 -13.52 6.22
C ILE A 82 -4.86 -12.16 6.65
N GLY A 83 -3.80 -12.15 7.48
CA GLY A 83 -3.16 -10.92 7.96
C GLY A 83 -2.52 -10.13 6.82
N GLU A 84 -1.83 -10.81 5.92
CA GLU A 84 -1.20 -10.21 4.73
C GLU A 84 -2.21 -9.66 3.74
N LYS A 85 -3.32 -10.38 3.51
CA LYS A 85 -4.43 -9.87 2.68
C LYS A 85 -5.08 -8.63 3.30
N LEU A 86 -5.28 -8.63 4.61
CA LEU A 86 -5.79 -7.47 5.34
C LEU A 86 -4.83 -6.29 5.25
N ARG A 87 -3.52 -6.55 5.32
CA ARG A 87 -2.47 -5.55 5.16
C ARG A 87 -2.58 -4.84 3.81
N ILE A 88 -2.68 -5.59 2.72
CA ILE A 88 -2.85 -5.05 1.37
C ILE A 88 -4.15 -4.22 1.26
N ALA A 89 -5.26 -4.73 1.80
CA ALA A 89 -6.54 -4.01 1.76
C ALA A 89 -6.47 -2.67 2.51
N CYS A 90 -5.80 -2.64 3.66
CA CYS A 90 -5.56 -1.42 4.41
C CYS A 90 -4.61 -0.46 3.69
N GLN A 91 -3.53 -0.92 3.05
CA GLN A 91 -2.65 -0.06 2.23
C GLN A 91 -3.47 0.70 1.17
N ILE A 92 -4.33 -0.02 0.44
CA ILE A 92 -5.22 0.55 -0.58
C ILE A 92 -6.16 1.58 0.06
N LEU A 93 -6.80 1.21 1.17
CA LEU A 93 -7.71 2.11 1.89
C LEU A 93 -7.00 3.38 2.35
N PHE A 94 -5.80 3.29 2.90
CA PHE A 94 -5.02 4.45 3.34
C PHE A 94 -4.59 5.33 2.17
N ILE A 95 -4.29 4.79 0.99
CA ILE A 95 -4.04 5.63 -0.19
C ILE A 95 -5.25 6.50 -0.49
N PHE A 96 -6.45 5.92 -0.54
CA PHE A 96 -7.68 6.63 -0.91
C PHE A 96 -8.38 7.35 0.26
N LEU A 97 -7.90 7.19 1.49
CA LEU A 97 -8.57 7.71 2.68
C LEU A 97 -8.79 9.24 2.62
N PRO A 98 -7.83 10.07 2.18
CA PRO A 98 -8.09 11.48 1.98
C PRO A 98 -9.16 11.84 0.93
N GLU A 99 -9.33 11.08 -0.16
CA GLU A 99 -10.45 11.28 -1.10
C GLU A 99 -11.78 10.85 -0.48
N ILE A 100 -11.80 9.73 0.24
CA ILE A 100 -13.00 9.26 0.96
C ILE A 100 -13.43 10.30 1.99
N ALA A 101 -12.49 10.80 2.81
CA ALA A 101 -12.74 11.83 3.81
C ALA A 101 -13.27 13.12 3.15
N TRP A 102 -12.78 13.46 1.96
CA TRP A 102 -13.30 14.59 1.20
C TRP A 102 -14.75 14.42 0.81
N ILE A 103 -15.07 13.31 0.12
CA ILE A 103 -16.40 13.01 -0.39
C ILE A 103 -17.40 13.01 0.77
N VAL A 104 -17.04 12.36 1.89
CA VAL A 104 -17.84 12.33 3.11
C VAL A 104 -18.03 13.75 3.66
N SER A 105 -16.97 14.54 3.80
CA SER A 105 -17.08 15.91 4.34
C SER A 105 -18.00 16.80 3.48
N LYS A 106 -17.91 16.68 2.15
CA LYS A 106 -18.75 17.40 1.20
C LYS A 106 -20.23 17.01 1.33
N ASN A 107 -20.51 15.72 1.48
CA ASN A 107 -21.88 15.21 1.59
C ASN A 107 -22.55 15.61 2.92
N ILE A 108 -21.78 15.74 4.00
CA ILE A 108 -22.30 16.06 5.34
C ILE A 108 -22.20 17.57 5.64
N ASN A 109 -21.64 18.37 4.72
CA ASN A 109 -21.47 19.83 4.85
C ASN A 109 -20.68 20.26 6.12
N ILE A 110 -19.81 19.37 6.60
CA ILE A 110 -18.91 19.63 7.73
C ILE A 110 -17.60 20.19 7.18
N GLN A 111 -16.95 21.08 7.93
CA GLN A 111 -15.61 21.53 7.58
C GLN A 111 -14.69 20.33 7.27
N PRO A 112 -13.88 20.43 6.21
CA PRO A 112 -13.04 19.32 5.81
C PRO A 112 -12.17 18.84 6.97
N ALA A 113 -11.98 17.53 7.04
CA ALA A 113 -11.37 16.80 8.14
C ALA A 113 -10.05 17.41 8.63
N ARG A 114 -10.13 18.38 9.55
CA ARG A 114 -8.98 19.04 10.20
C ARG A 114 -8.14 18.04 11.00
N TRP A 115 -8.73 16.90 11.36
CA TRP A 115 -8.08 15.79 12.02
C TRP A 115 -7.25 14.91 11.06
N LEU A 116 -7.47 15.00 9.75
CA LEU A 116 -6.79 14.15 8.77
C LEU A 116 -5.26 14.28 8.79
N PRO A 117 -4.66 15.49 8.88
CA PRO A 117 -3.21 15.63 8.98
C PRO A 117 -2.58 15.00 10.22
N PHE A 118 -3.36 14.77 11.28
CA PHE A 118 -2.91 14.12 12.51
C PHE A 118 -3.15 12.60 12.48
N LEU A 119 -4.36 12.19 12.07
CA LEU A 119 -4.76 10.79 12.04
C LEU A 119 -4.02 10.01 10.96
N TYR A 120 -3.75 10.64 9.82
CA TYR A 120 -3.18 9.96 8.66
C TYR A 120 -1.77 9.41 8.89
N PRO A 121 -0.77 10.23 9.32
CA PRO A 121 0.56 9.70 9.63
C PRO A 121 0.54 8.72 10.82
N PHE A 122 -0.30 8.96 11.82
CA PHE A 122 -0.45 8.04 12.95
C PHE A 122 -1.01 6.68 12.50
N GLY A 123 -2.03 6.70 11.64
CA GLY A 123 -2.63 5.51 11.06
C GLY A 123 -1.63 4.72 10.22
N ILE A 124 -0.78 5.41 9.44
CA ILE A 124 0.31 4.76 8.68
C ILE A 124 1.29 4.06 9.62
N ILE A 125 1.71 4.72 10.71
CA ILE A 125 2.65 4.13 11.69
C ILE A 125 2.04 2.91 12.37
N VAL A 126 0.81 3.03 12.88
CA VAL A 126 0.11 1.92 13.54
C VAL A 126 -0.08 0.75 12.56
N PHE A 127 -0.51 1.05 11.34
CA PHE A 127 -0.69 0.07 10.27
C PHE A 127 0.61 -0.70 9.98
N HIS A 128 1.75 -0.01 9.84
CA HIS A 128 3.02 -0.66 9.54
C HIS A 128 3.58 -1.47 10.72
N LYS A 129 3.30 -1.05 11.97
CA LYS A 129 3.91 -1.66 13.16
C LYS A 129 3.13 -2.85 13.73
N PHE A 130 1.81 -2.89 13.54
CA PHE A 130 0.94 -3.85 14.20
C PHE A 130 0.35 -4.93 13.29
N LEU A 131 0.47 -4.79 11.97
CA LEU A 131 0.04 -5.84 11.05
C LEU A 131 1.18 -6.80 10.73
N PRO A 132 0.91 -8.12 10.77
CA PRO A 132 1.92 -9.15 10.57
C PRO A 132 2.50 -9.10 9.16
N PHE A 133 3.76 -9.52 9.09
CA PHE A 133 4.56 -9.75 7.89
C PHE A 133 4.56 -11.22 7.50
#